data_AF-A0A173TLC3-F1
#
_entry.id   AF-A0A173TLC3-F1
#
_cell.length_a   1.000
_cell.length_b   1.000
_cell.length_c   1.000
_cell.angle_alpha   90.00
_cell.angle_beta   90.00
_cell.angle_gamma   90.00
#
_symmetry.space_group_name_H-M   'P 1'
#
loop_
_entity.id
_entity.type
_entity.pdbx_description
1 polymer ?
#
loop_
_entity_poly.entity_id
_entity_poly.type
_entity_poly.pdbx_seq_one_letter_code
_entity_poly.pdbx_strand_id
1 'polypeptide(L)'
;MDSSFDASKLYLYANDRMVQEINIEKYIVDLDKNLFLENGYYYAGVLSGEFLDKNVGTNRTSFMIPNIAENDLEIGMNDIILKTSEEIKVYLSEYLKEVKKKKKERIAKYIKTTAPQYRHLLNYMEEDIESIKPSLSEIKLDDELHKIKRKFEKQLKEENEKILKTLEVGAVNLDSYQEKFANQFAKISEANKSSLAEYVAHRKVVLELLKKGIRSNDFGKYSKEAFIHNLIYPMRRTSEEIEYQAHNLWLIDEKLAYCDYISSDVPFNNDSKEGRPDLLLLDSPVAVSDEENTGREYGTIIIFELKRPMRDDYTSSDNPIDQMMDYAEKLKENTVKDKYGRTIKTSDNTQLYLYAVCDITNTLIRIARKYNFCETPDKLGMYYYNNVINAYIEILSYDKIIDDTTKRNEILFDKLGI
;
A
#
# COMPACT_ATOMS: atom_id res chain seq x y z
N MET A 1 -23.90 3.99 -49.55
CA MET A 1 -23.85 4.91 -48.39
C MET A 1 -22.54 5.64 -48.49
N ASP A 2 -22.58 6.97 -48.61
CA ASP A 2 -21.38 7.78 -48.77
C ASP A 2 -20.41 7.57 -47.60
N SER A 3 -19.19 7.19 -47.93
CA SER A 3 -18.08 6.87 -47.03
C SER A 3 -17.39 8.13 -46.47
N SER A 4 -18.14 9.17 -46.08
CA SER A 4 -17.55 10.45 -45.64
C SER A 4 -17.55 10.66 -44.11
N PHE A 5 -18.24 9.79 -43.35
CA PHE A 5 -18.35 9.86 -41.89
C PHE A 5 -17.75 8.62 -41.22
N ASP A 6 -16.47 8.70 -40.87
CA ASP A 6 -15.73 7.65 -40.15
C ASP A 6 -15.47 7.97 -38.66
N ALA A 7 -15.90 9.15 -38.20
CA ALA A 7 -15.69 9.66 -36.84
C ALA A 7 -16.64 10.85 -36.53
N SER A 8 -16.81 11.15 -35.24
CA SER A 8 -17.45 12.38 -34.78
C SER A 8 -16.57 13.60 -35.10
N LYS A 9 -17.19 14.64 -35.67
CA LYS A 9 -16.47 15.79 -36.26
C LYS A 9 -17.04 17.13 -35.78
N LEU A 10 -16.16 18.12 -35.70
CA LEU A 10 -16.49 19.53 -35.55
C LEU A 10 -16.11 20.27 -36.83
N TYR A 11 -17.09 20.90 -37.47
CA TYR A 11 -16.89 21.69 -38.68
C TYR A 11 -16.85 23.17 -38.33
N LEU A 12 -15.74 23.82 -38.69
CA LEU A 12 -15.57 25.25 -38.48
C LEU A 12 -16.02 25.98 -39.74
N TYR A 13 -16.93 26.93 -39.54
CA TYR A 13 -17.54 27.70 -40.59
C TYR A 13 -17.11 29.17 -40.50
N ALA A 14 -16.98 29.77 -41.67
CA ALA A 14 -16.85 31.21 -41.82
C ALA A 14 -17.64 31.69 -43.05
N ASN A 15 -18.41 32.76 -42.90
CA ASN A 15 -19.27 33.34 -43.93
C ASN A 15 -20.14 32.26 -44.60
N ASP A 16 -20.83 31.47 -43.77
CA ASP A 16 -21.73 30.36 -44.14
C ASP A 16 -21.12 29.23 -44.97
N ARG A 17 -19.78 29.09 -44.96
CA ARG A 17 -19.08 27.98 -45.63
C ARG A 17 -18.15 27.25 -44.67
N MET A 18 -18.07 25.93 -44.84
CA MET A 18 -17.11 25.09 -44.13
C MET A 18 -15.68 25.43 -44.59
N VAL A 19 -14.80 25.66 -43.62
CA VAL A 19 -13.38 25.98 -43.85
C VAL A 19 -12.49 24.84 -43.40
N GLN A 20 -12.75 24.27 -42.23
CA GLN A 20 -11.91 23.25 -41.62
C GLN A 20 -12.75 22.20 -40.87
N GLU A 21 -12.27 20.96 -40.90
CA GLU A 21 -12.82 19.84 -40.14
C GLU A 21 -11.85 19.44 -39.02
N ILE A 22 -12.38 19.23 -37.81
CA ILE A 22 -11.65 18.75 -36.65
C ILE A 22 -12.26 17.43 -36.19
N ASN A 23 -11.42 16.40 -36.01
CA ASN A 23 -11.84 15.17 -35.34
C ASN A 23 -11.94 15.44 -33.83
N ILE A 24 -13.18 15.52 -33.32
CA ILE A 24 -13.46 15.90 -31.94
C ILE A 24 -13.20 14.75 -30.94
N GLU A 25 -13.10 13.50 -31.42
CA GLU A 25 -12.77 12.31 -30.60
C GLU A 25 -11.34 12.37 -30.04
N LYS A 26 -10.48 13.24 -30.59
CA LYS A 26 -9.15 13.52 -30.03
C LYS A 26 -9.22 14.37 -28.74
N TYR A 27 -10.30 15.13 -28.55
CA TYR A 27 -10.49 16.05 -27.44
C TYR A 27 -11.53 15.53 -26.43
N ILE A 28 -12.43 14.63 -26.88
CA ILE A 28 -13.45 13.98 -26.05
C ILE A 28 -13.30 12.47 -26.19
N VAL A 29 -12.52 11.88 -25.27
CA VAL A 29 -12.17 10.43 -25.28
C VAL A 29 -13.42 9.53 -25.28
N ASP A 30 -14.48 9.94 -24.58
CA ASP A 30 -15.71 9.16 -24.43
C ASP A 30 -16.67 9.31 -25.64
N LEU A 31 -16.33 10.13 -26.64
CA LEU A 31 -17.10 10.30 -27.88
C LEU A 31 -16.65 9.35 -29.00
N ASP A 32 -15.84 8.35 -28.66
CA ASP A 32 -15.29 7.31 -29.54
C ASP A 32 -16.39 6.56 -30.33
N LYS A 33 -15.99 5.68 -31.25
CA LYS A 33 -16.87 4.95 -32.20
C LYS A 33 -18.09 4.22 -31.61
N ASN A 34 -18.17 4.11 -30.28
CA ASN A 34 -19.34 3.61 -29.57
C ASN A 34 -20.63 4.33 -29.92
N LEU A 35 -20.62 5.63 -30.24
CA LEU A 35 -21.85 6.34 -30.63
C LEU A 35 -22.46 5.72 -31.89
N PHE A 36 -21.63 5.44 -32.88
CA PHE A 36 -22.07 4.80 -34.11
C PHE A 36 -22.39 3.31 -33.91
N LEU A 37 -21.59 2.58 -33.12
CA LEU A 37 -21.82 1.16 -32.85
C LEU A 37 -23.11 0.90 -32.06
N GLU A 38 -23.45 1.76 -31.10
CA GLU A 38 -24.63 1.60 -30.25
C GLU A 38 -25.89 2.25 -30.86
N ASN A 39 -25.75 3.41 -31.52
CA ASN A 39 -26.91 4.21 -31.94
C ASN A 39 -27.00 4.45 -33.46
N GLY A 40 -26.00 4.05 -34.25
CA GLY A 40 -26.02 4.17 -35.72
C GLY A 40 -25.74 5.56 -36.27
N TYR A 41 -25.28 6.52 -35.45
CA TYR A 41 -24.95 7.88 -35.88
C TYR A 41 -23.64 8.41 -35.27
N TYR A 42 -23.04 9.41 -35.91
CA TYR A 42 -21.91 10.18 -35.39
C TYR A 42 -22.35 11.58 -34.96
N TYR A 43 -21.59 12.21 -34.08
CA TYR A 43 -21.80 13.60 -33.72
C TYR A 43 -21.19 14.52 -34.78
N ALA A 44 -21.96 15.51 -35.24
CA ALA A 44 -21.52 16.57 -36.15
C ALA A 44 -21.80 17.93 -35.50
N GLY A 45 -20.75 18.59 -35.00
CA GLY A 45 -20.83 19.94 -34.48
C GLY A 45 -20.55 20.97 -35.57
N VAL A 46 -21.25 22.09 -35.55
CA VAL A 46 -20.95 23.25 -36.42
C VAL A 46 -20.58 24.43 -35.52
N LEU A 47 -19.39 24.99 -35.73
CA LEU A 47 -18.92 26.18 -35.04
C LEU A 47 -18.82 27.34 -36.03
N SER A 48 -19.52 28.42 -35.74
CA SER A 48 -19.51 29.65 -36.52
C SER A 48 -19.50 30.86 -35.59
N GLY A 49 -18.92 31.97 -36.03
CA GLY A 49 -18.99 33.23 -35.29
C GLY A 49 -18.16 34.33 -35.93
N GLU A 50 -18.45 35.58 -35.55
CA GLU A 50 -17.83 36.76 -36.18
C GLU A 50 -16.29 36.75 -36.13
N PHE A 51 -15.71 36.17 -35.07
CA PHE A 51 -14.26 36.05 -34.96
C PHE A 51 -13.68 35.13 -36.05
N LEU A 52 -14.34 34.01 -36.34
CA LEU A 52 -13.95 33.10 -37.41
C LEU A 52 -14.15 33.76 -38.79
N ASP A 53 -15.24 34.52 -38.96
CA ASP A 53 -15.53 35.25 -40.20
C ASP A 53 -14.48 36.30 -40.54
N LYS A 54 -13.98 37.03 -39.54
CA LYS A 54 -12.96 38.07 -39.68
C LYS A 54 -11.57 37.50 -39.94
N ASN A 55 -11.30 36.28 -39.48
CA ASN A 55 -9.98 35.65 -39.53
C ASN A 55 -9.91 34.49 -40.54
N VAL A 56 -10.81 34.41 -41.53
CA VAL A 56 -10.69 33.44 -42.63
C VAL A 56 -9.86 34.01 -43.78
N GLY A 57 -8.98 33.19 -44.36
CA GLY A 57 -8.20 33.61 -45.54
C GLY A 57 -9.08 33.89 -46.77
N THR A 58 -8.60 34.72 -47.70
CA THR A 58 -9.34 35.12 -48.92
C THR A 58 -9.79 33.93 -49.76
N ASN A 59 -8.97 32.86 -49.79
CA ASN A 59 -9.26 31.62 -50.53
C ASN A 59 -10.16 30.65 -49.75
N ARG A 60 -10.50 30.96 -48.48
CA ARG A 60 -11.37 30.17 -47.59
C ARG A 60 -10.95 28.72 -47.37
N THR A 61 -9.66 28.44 -47.50
CA THR A 61 -9.06 27.11 -47.28
C THR A 61 -8.48 26.94 -45.88
N SER A 62 -8.33 28.03 -45.13
CA SER A 62 -7.75 28.04 -43.78
C SER A 62 -8.11 29.30 -43.00
N PHE A 63 -8.01 29.22 -41.68
CA PHE A 63 -8.05 30.37 -40.80
C PHE A 63 -6.66 31.01 -40.67
N MET A 64 -6.62 32.33 -40.58
CA MET A 64 -5.43 33.14 -40.25
C MET A 64 -5.36 33.35 -38.72
N ILE A 65 -5.53 32.26 -37.96
CA ILE A 65 -5.49 32.24 -36.49
C ILE A 65 -4.28 31.38 -36.09
N PRO A 66 -3.39 31.86 -35.21
CA PRO A 66 -2.27 31.06 -34.74
C PRO A 66 -2.79 29.83 -33.97
N ASN A 67 -2.07 28.72 -34.04
CA ASN A 67 -2.53 27.48 -33.40
C ASN A 67 -2.47 27.57 -31.86
N ILE A 68 -1.43 28.23 -31.34
CA ILE A 68 -1.21 28.56 -29.93
C ILE A 68 -1.10 30.08 -29.87
N ALA A 69 -1.78 30.71 -28.92
CA ALA A 69 -1.66 32.16 -28.69
C ALA A 69 -0.22 32.54 -28.33
N GLU A 70 0.30 33.64 -28.88
CA GLU A 70 1.66 34.11 -28.56
C GLU A 70 1.70 34.86 -27.21
N ASN A 71 0.55 35.34 -26.74
CA ASN A 71 0.38 36.05 -25.47
C ASN A 71 -1.06 35.84 -24.92
N ASP A 72 -1.28 36.17 -23.64
CA ASP A 72 -2.57 36.01 -22.96
C ASP A 72 -3.72 36.89 -23.51
N LEU A 73 -3.43 37.82 -24.44
CA LEU A 73 -4.41 38.71 -25.07
C LEU A 73 -4.89 38.20 -26.44
N GLU A 74 -4.24 37.18 -26.99
CA GLU A 74 -4.57 36.57 -28.27
C GLU A 74 -5.35 35.27 -28.10
N ILE A 75 -6.19 34.95 -29.08
CA ILE A 75 -6.98 33.72 -29.10
C ILE A 75 -6.31 32.74 -30.07
N GLY A 76 -5.80 31.62 -29.55
CA GLY A 76 -5.30 30.53 -30.36
C GLY A 76 -6.44 29.64 -30.86
N MET A 77 -6.23 28.99 -32.01
CA MET A 77 -7.18 28.00 -32.54
C MET A 77 -7.38 26.84 -31.55
N ASN A 78 -6.33 26.42 -30.85
CA ASN A 78 -6.44 25.35 -29.87
C ASN A 78 -7.33 25.74 -28.67
N ASP A 79 -7.31 27.01 -28.24
CA ASP A 79 -8.17 27.50 -27.16
C ASP A 79 -9.64 27.47 -27.58
N ILE A 80 -9.93 27.87 -28.82
CA ILE A 80 -11.28 27.78 -29.41
C ILE A 80 -11.75 26.33 -29.41
N ILE A 81 -10.91 25.39 -29.87
CA ILE A 81 -11.28 23.97 -29.96
C ILE A 81 -11.47 23.37 -28.57
N LEU A 82 -10.59 23.67 -27.61
CA LEU A 82 -10.70 23.19 -26.24
C LEU A 82 -11.99 23.70 -25.58
N LYS A 83 -12.26 25.01 -25.67
CA LYS A 83 -13.48 25.60 -25.11
C LYS A 83 -14.74 25.06 -25.77
N THR A 84 -14.73 24.91 -27.09
CA THR A 84 -15.85 24.28 -27.82
C THR A 84 -16.04 22.82 -27.38
N SER A 85 -14.95 22.09 -27.15
CA SER A 85 -15.02 20.70 -26.65
C SER A 85 -15.66 20.61 -25.26
N GLU A 86 -15.44 21.59 -24.38
CA GLU A 86 -16.11 21.68 -23.08
C GLU A 86 -17.63 21.84 -23.24
N GLU A 87 -18.07 22.76 -24.11
CA GLU A 87 -19.50 22.96 -24.39
C GLU A 87 -20.15 21.72 -25.02
N ILE A 88 -19.44 21.03 -25.92
CA ILE A 88 -19.90 19.76 -26.48
C ILE A 88 -20.06 18.70 -25.38
N LYS A 89 -19.15 18.64 -24.39
CA LYS A 89 -19.28 17.72 -23.25
C LYS A 89 -20.51 18.03 -22.40
N VAL A 90 -20.86 19.31 -22.22
CA VAL A 90 -22.07 19.73 -21.51
C VAL A 90 -23.32 19.28 -22.27
N TYR A 91 -23.36 19.56 -23.57
CA TYR A 91 -24.48 19.19 -24.45
C TYR A 91 -24.71 17.67 -24.49
N LEU A 92 -23.62 16.89 -24.59
CA LEU A 92 -23.67 15.42 -24.67
C LEU A 92 -23.59 14.74 -23.30
N SER A 93 -23.78 15.47 -22.20
CA SER A 93 -23.49 14.97 -20.85
C SER A 93 -24.26 13.71 -20.47
N GLU A 94 -25.53 13.56 -20.87
CA GLU A 94 -26.31 12.35 -20.63
C GLU A 94 -25.71 11.13 -21.33
N TYR A 95 -25.33 11.28 -22.60
CA TYR A 95 -24.68 10.22 -23.36
C TYR A 95 -23.30 9.86 -22.80
N LEU A 96 -22.45 10.87 -22.56
CA LEU A 96 -21.09 10.67 -22.08
C LEU A 96 -21.06 10.01 -20.69
N LYS A 97 -22.03 10.30 -19.81
CA LYS A 97 -22.16 9.64 -18.50
C LYS A 97 -22.37 8.13 -18.64
N GLU A 98 -23.26 7.69 -19.52
CA GLU A 98 -23.52 6.27 -19.75
C GLU A 98 -22.29 5.57 -20.35
N VAL A 99 -21.60 6.20 -21.32
CA VAL A 99 -20.37 5.65 -21.88
C VAL A 99 -19.28 5.53 -20.82
N LYS A 100 -19.08 6.55 -19.99
CA LYS A 100 -18.09 6.55 -18.91
C LYS A 100 -18.39 5.44 -17.89
N LYS A 101 -19.66 5.24 -17.54
CA LYS A 101 -20.10 4.16 -16.65
C LYS A 101 -19.79 2.78 -17.23
N LYS A 102 -20.24 2.49 -18.46
CA LYS A 102 -19.97 1.22 -19.16
C LYS A 102 -18.47 0.96 -19.29
N LYS A 103 -17.68 2.00 -19.59
CA LYS A 103 -16.22 1.93 -19.67
C LYS A 103 -15.60 1.51 -18.34
N LYS A 104 -15.94 2.20 -17.24
CA LYS A 104 -15.42 1.87 -15.90
C LYS A 104 -15.78 0.44 -15.51
N GLU A 105 -17.03 0.03 -15.72
CA GLU A 105 -17.48 -1.34 -15.43
C GLU A 105 -16.72 -2.39 -16.26
N ARG A 106 -16.49 -2.12 -17.55
CA ARG A 106 -15.74 -3.00 -18.44
C ARG A 106 -14.29 -3.16 -18.03
N ILE A 107 -13.60 -2.06 -17.75
CA ILE A 107 -12.19 -2.08 -17.31
C ILE A 107 -12.08 -2.79 -15.97
N ALA A 108 -12.95 -2.47 -15.00
CA ALA A 108 -12.98 -3.13 -13.70
C ALA A 108 -13.24 -4.64 -13.82
N LYS A 109 -14.14 -5.05 -14.72
CA LYS A 109 -14.40 -6.48 -15.00
C LYS A 109 -13.18 -7.16 -15.63
N TYR A 110 -12.54 -6.56 -16.62
CA TYR A 110 -11.33 -7.10 -17.26
C TYR A 110 -10.20 -7.28 -16.23
N ILE A 111 -9.95 -6.26 -15.41
CA ILE A 111 -8.95 -6.32 -14.34
C ILE A 111 -9.31 -7.42 -13.32
N LYS A 112 -10.58 -7.52 -12.92
CA LYS A 112 -11.01 -8.53 -11.94
C LYS A 112 -10.88 -9.97 -12.45
N THR A 113 -11.10 -10.21 -13.74
CA THR A 113 -11.25 -11.57 -14.29
C THR A 113 -10.05 -12.05 -15.10
N THR A 114 -9.39 -11.16 -15.84
CA THR A 114 -8.34 -11.51 -16.80
C THR A 114 -6.97 -10.99 -16.38
N ALA A 115 -6.91 -9.78 -15.82
CA ALA A 115 -5.64 -9.13 -15.48
C ALA A 115 -5.61 -8.54 -14.04
N PRO A 116 -5.66 -9.38 -12.99
CA PRO A 116 -5.66 -8.93 -11.59
C PRO A 116 -4.45 -8.06 -11.20
N GLN A 117 -3.34 -8.19 -11.91
CA GLN A 117 -2.12 -7.41 -11.70
C GLN A 117 -2.30 -5.90 -11.80
N TYR A 118 -3.34 -5.42 -12.49
CA TYR A 118 -3.62 -4.00 -12.67
C TYR A 118 -4.61 -3.43 -11.63
N ARG A 119 -5.04 -4.22 -10.64
CA ARG A 119 -6.10 -3.85 -9.69
C ARG A 119 -5.84 -2.55 -8.93
N HIS A 120 -4.60 -2.30 -8.52
CA HIS A 120 -4.20 -1.10 -7.80
C HIS A 120 -4.34 0.18 -8.63
N LEU A 121 -4.27 0.09 -9.95
CA LEU A 121 -4.38 1.27 -10.82
C LEU A 121 -5.76 1.92 -10.70
N LEU A 122 -6.81 1.14 -10.38
CA LEU A 122 -8.17 1.66 -10.15
C LEU A 122 -8.24 2.70 -9.03
N ASN A 123 -7.36 2.57 -8.03
CA ASN A 123 -7.36 3.44 -6.85
C ASN A 123 -6.36 4.60 -6.98
N TYR A 124 -5.22 4.36 -7.62
CA TYR A 124 -4.11 5.34 -7.62
C TYR A 124 -3.89 6.05 -8.95
N MET A 125 -4.50 5.58 -10.03
CA MET A 125 -4.33 6.09 -11.39
C MET A 125 -5.68 6.35 -12.05
N GLU A 126 -6.68 6.81 -11.29
CA GLU A 126 -8.06 6.99 -11.79
C GLU A 126 -8.10 7.91 -13.01
N GLU A 127 -7.39 9.05 -12.99
CA GLU A 127 -7.32 9.98 -14.13
C GLU A 127 -6.75 9.32 -15.40
N ASP A 128 -5.67 8.55 -15.26
CA ASP A 128 -5.05 7.84 -16.37
C ASP A 128 -5.98 6.73 -16.91
N ILE A 129 -6.70 6.02 -16.03
CA ILE A 129 -7.72 5.03 -16.44
C ILE A 129 -8.90 5.70 -17.14
N GLU A 130 -9.32 6.88 -16.68
CA GLU A 130 -10.36 7.67 -17.35
C GLU A 130 -9.96 8.12 -18.75
N SER A 131 -8.66 8.27 -19.03
CA SER A 131 -8.14 8.61 -20.35
C SER A 131 -8.16 7.44 -21.37
N ILE A 132 -8.41 6.21 -20.91
CA ILE A 132 -8.50 5.03 -21.77
C ILE A 132 -9.73 5.16 -22.68
N LYS A 133 -9.57 4.82 -23.96
CA LYS A 133 -10.67 4.76 -24.92
C LYS A 133 -11.65 3.64 -24.59
N PRO A 134 -12.97 3.88 -24.64
CA PRO A 134 -13.96 2.91 -24.17
C PRO A 134 -14.04 1.63 -25.03
N SER A 135 -13.66 1.70 -26.31
CA SER A 135 -13.88 0.64 -27.31
C SER A 135 -12.64 -0.18 -27.69
N LEU A 136 -11.54 -0.10 -26.91
CA LEU A 136 -10.33 -0.86 -27.20
C LEU A 136 -10.57 -2.38 -27.15
N SER A 137 -9.96 -3.15 -28.07
CA SER A 137 -9.85 -4.61 -27.95
C SER A 137 -9.11 -5.00 -26.67
N GLU A 138 -9.33 -6.20 -26.13
CA GLU A 138 -8.66 -6.66 -24.89
C GLU A 138 -7.12 -6.54 -24.94
N ILE A 139 -6.49 -6.91 -26.06
CA ILE A 139 -5.03 -6.76 -26.25
C ILE A 139 -4.58 -5.30 -26.09
N LYS A 140 -5.29 -4.37 -26.76
CA LYS A 140 -4.99 -2.93 -26.67
C LYS A 140 -5.33 -2.35 -25.30
N LEU A 141 -6.35 -2.86 -24.62
CA LEU A 141 -6.66 -2.49 -23.25
C LEU A 141 -5.53 -2.91 -22.31
N ASP A 142 -4.99 -4.12 -22.50
CA ASP A 142 -3.83 -4.60 -21.76
C ASP A 142 -2.61 -3.70 -21.98
N ASP A 143 -2.30 -3.35 -23.24
CA ASP A 143 -1.20 -2.45 -23.58
C ASP A 143 -1.33 -1.08 -22.89
N GLU A 144 -2.53 -0.48 -22.88
CA GLU A 144 -2.76 0.80 -22.18
C GLU A 144 -2.63 0.65 -20.66
N LEU A 145 -3.19 -0.40 -20.06
CA LEU A 145 -3.03 -0.67 -18.63
C LEU A 145 -1.55 -0.91 -18.27
N HIS A 146 -0.78 -1.54 -19.16
CA HIS A 146 0.65 -1.76 -18.96
C HIS A 146 1.46 -0.46 -19.01
N LYS A 147 1.10 0.48 -19.90
CA LYS A 147 1.70 1.83 -19.92
C LYS A 147 1.40 2.60 -18.63
N ILE A 148 0.16 2.52 -18.15
CA ILE A 148 -0.25 3.15 -16.89
C ILE A 148 0.50 2.51 -15.72
N LYS A 149 0.65 1.18 -15.69
CA LYS A 149 1.46 0.46 -14.68
C LYS A 149 2.89 0.98 -14.66
N ARG A 150 3.54 1.11 -15.81
CA ARG A 150 4.92 1.66 -15.89
C ARG A 150 5.00 3.10 -15.40
N LYS A 151 4.00 3.93 -15.70
CA LYS A 151 3.94 5.31 -15.20
C LYS A 151 3.82 5.32 -13.67
N PHE A 152 2.94 4.48 -13.12
CA PHE A 152 2.77 4.31 -11.68
C PHE A 152 4.07 3.82 -11.01
N GLU A 153 4.73 2.78 -11.54
CA GLU A 153 6.01 2.26 -11.01
C GLU A 153 7.10 3.34 -10.99
N LYS A 154 7.17 4.15 -12.05
CA LYS A 154 8.11 5.27 -12.13
C LYS A 154 7.81 6.32 -11.06
N GLN A 155 6.55 6.72 -10.89
CA GLN A 155 6.12 7.65 -9.85
C GLN A 155 6.46 7.12 -8.46
N LEU A 156 6.17 5.84 -8.21
CA LEU A 156 6.46 5.17 -6.95
C LEU A 156 7.97 5.18 -6.64
N LYS A 157 8.80 4.87 -7.64
CA LYS A 157 10.26 4.90 -7.51
C LYS A 157 10.77 6.31 -7.20
N GLU A 158 10.30 7.32 -7.93
CA GLU A 158 10.69 8.72 -7.71
C GLU A 158 10.24 9.24 -6.33
N GLU A 159 9.03 8.88 -5.90
CA GLU A 159 8.53 9.20 -4.55
C GLU A 159 9.38 8.52 -3.47
N ASN A 160 9.74 7.24 -3.66
CA ASN A 160 10.59 6.51 -2.74
C ASN A 160 12.00 7.12 -2.65
N GLU A 161 12.61 7.48 -3.79
CA GLU A 161 13.91 8.17 -3.81
C GLU A 161 13.82 9.53 -3.13
N LYS A 162 12.73 10.28 -3.33
CA LYS A 162 12.50 11.56 -2.63
C LYS A 162 12.38 11.35 -1.13
N ILE A 163 11.64 10.34 -0.69
CA ILE A 163 11.51 9.99 0.73
C ILE A 163 12.89 9.65 1.30
N LEU A 164 13.65 8.79 0.63
CA LEU A 164 14.99 8.39 1.04
C LEU A 164 15.98 9.57 1.13
N LYS A 165 15.97 10.48 0.14
CA LYS A 165 16.78 11.70 0.14
C LYS A 165 16.32 12.70 1.20
N THR A 166 15.03 12.83 1.44
CA THR A 166 14.51 13.71 2.49
C THR A 166 14.89 13.20 3.88
N LEU A 167 15.01 11.87 4.05
CA LEU A 167 15.57 11.25 5.26
C LEU A 167 17.06 11.54 5.45
N GLU A 168 17.84 11.74 4.38
CA GLU A 168 19.27 12.11 4.47
C GLU A 168 19.48 13.59 4.86
N VAL A 169 18.49 14.45 4.61
CA VAL A 169 18.59 15.90 4.81
C VAL A 169 18.08 16.35 6.20
N GLY A 170 17.77 15.43 7.11
CA GLY A 170 17.50 15.76 8.52
C GLY A 170 16.26 16.65 8.74
N ALA A 171 15.27 16.58 7.85
CA ALA A 171 14.09 17.43 7.93
C ALA A 171 13.13 16.99 9.05
N VAL A 172 13.37 17.54 10.24
CA VAL A 172 12.43 17.91 11.32
C VAL A 172 10.95 17.74 10.94
N ASN A 173 10.31 16.63 11.36
CA ASN A 173 8.93 16.53 11.90
C ASN A 173 8.31 15.12 11.70
N LEU A 174 8.78 14.14 12.48
CA LEU A 174 8.45 12.70 12.46
C LEU A 174 6.95 12.36 12.30
N ASP A 175 6.03 13.16 12.84
CA ASP A 175 4.60 12.85 12.83
C ASP A 175 3.96 13.03 11.44
N SER A 176 4.40 14.03 10.65
CA SER A 176 3.97 14.18 9.24
C SER A 176 4.59 13.13 8.32
N TYR A 177 5.72 12.53 8.75
CA TYR A 177 6.38 11.46 8.00
C TYR A 177 5.60 10.16 8.16
N GLN A 178 5.11 9.84 9.35
CA GLN A 178 4.35 8.61 9.60
C GLN A 178 3.14 8.48 8.67
N GLU A 179 2.40 9.56 8.44
CA GLU A 179 1.21 9.54 7.56
C GLU A 179 1.59 9.43 6.07
N LYS A 180 2.66 10.11 5.64
CA LYS A 180 3.21 9.95 4.28
C LYS A 180 3.75 8.54 4.07
N PHE A 181 4.40 7.96 5.07
CA PHE A 181 4.87 6.59 5.05
C PHE A 181 3.73 5.58 5.04
N ALA A 182 2.67 5.79 5.84
CA ALA A 182 1.50 4.92 5.87
C ALA A 182 0.75 4.95 4.53
N ASN A 183 0.55 6.13 3.94
CA ASN A 183 -0.05 6.27 2.62
C ASN A 183 0.81 5.66 1.51
N GLN A 184 2.13 5.84 1.59
CA GLN A 184 3.06 5.21 0.65
C GLN A 184 3.09 3.69 0.83
N PHE A 185 3.01 3.21 2.07
CA PHE A 185 2.93 1.79 2.40
C PHE A 185 1.67 1.15 1.84
N ALA A 186 0.51 1.81 1.98
CA ALA A 186 -0.74 1.36 1.37
C ALA A 186 -0.62 1.25 -0.16
N LYS A 187 -0.04 2.28 -0.82
CA LYS A 187 0.24 2.27 -2.26
C LYS A 187 1.15 1.12 -2.69
N ILE A 188 2.25 0.91 -1.95
CA ILE A 188 3.23 -0.15 -2.22
C ILE A 188 2.59 -1.54 -2.03
N SER A 189 1.83 -1.73 -0.95
CA SER A 189 1.14 -2.99 -0.63
C SER A 189 0.10 -3.36 -1.69
N GLU A 190 -0.68 -2.38 -2.18
CA GLU A 190 -1.67 -2.62 -3.22
C GLU A 190 -1.04 -2.85 -4.60
N ALA A 191 0.04 -2.12 -4.94
CA ALA A 191 0.70 -2.20 -6.24
C ALA A 191 1.40 -3.54 -6.51
N ASN A 192 2.00 -4.11 -5.48
CA ASN A 192 2.91 -5.24 -5.58
C ASN A 192 2.22 -6.61 -5.58
N LYS A 193 0.91 -6.65 -5.87
CA LYS A 193 0.09 -7.86 -5.90
C LYS A 193 0.47 -8.86 -7.02
N SER A 194 1.60 -8.72 -7.75
CA SER A 194 1.86 -9.55 -8.93
C SER A 194 3.29 -9.95 -9.34
N SER A 195 4.39 -9.56 -8.66
CA SER A 195 5.70 -10.20 -8.96
C SER A 195 6.62 -10.42 -7.75
N LEU A 196 7.36 -11.54 -7.75
CA LEU A 196 8.35 -11.89 -6.71
C LEU A 196 9.42 -10.80 -6.55
N ALA A 197 9.79 -10.13 -7.65
CA ALA A 197 10.76 -9.03 -7.63
C ALA A 197 10.25 -7.83 -6.81
N GLU A 198 8.97 -7.48 -6.95
CA GLU A 198 8.33 -6.41 -6.17
C GLU A 198 8.28 -6.77 -4.66
N TYR A 199 7.98 -8.02 -4.32
CA TYR A 199 7.98 -8.49 -2.92
C TYR A 199 9.37 -8.39 -2.28
N VAL A 200 10.42 -8.81 -2.99
CA VAL A 200 11.80 -8.70 -2.48
C VAL A 200 12.23 -7.23 -2.36
N ALA A 201 11.88 -6.38 -3.34
CA ALA A 201 12.15 -4.95 -3.25
C ALA A 201 11.46 -4.30 -2.05
N HIS A 202 10.22 -4.69 -1.76
CA HIS A 202 9.50 -4.27 -0.56
C HIS A 202 10.25 -4.66 0.72
N ARG A 203 10.70 -5.91 0.83
CA ARG A 203 11.48 -6.39 1.98
C ARG A 203 12.75 -5.57 2.19
N LYS A 204 13.43 -5.19 1.10
CA LYS A 204 14.59 -4.29 1.18
C LYS A 204 14.23 -2.94 1.80
N VAL A 205 13.13 -2.32 1.36
CA VAL A 205 12.68 -1.03 1.88
C VAL A 205 12.36 -1.12 3.38
N VAL A 206 11.61 -2.13 3.80
CA VAL A 206 11.25 -2.34 5.21
C VAL A 206 12.49 -2.53 6.08
N LEU A 207 13.45 -3.34 5.61
CA LEU A 207 14.72 -3.56 6.32
C LEU A 207 15.51 -2.24 6.48
N GLU A 208 15.58 -1.41 5.45
CA GLU A 208 16.24 -0.10 5.52
C GLU A 208 15.49 0.88 6.45
N LEU A 209 14.15 0.80 6.51
CA LEU A 209 13.36 1.56 7.47
C LEU A 209 13.64 1.14 8.91
N LEU A 210 13.76 -0.17 9.18
CA LEU A 210 14.13 -0.67 10.50
C LEU A 210 15.53 -0.17 10.91
N LYS A 211 16.52 -0.32 10.03
CA LYS A 211 17.90 0.19 10.24
C LYS A 211 17.94 1.68 10.57
N LYS A 212 17.08 2.49 9.94
CA LYS A 212 16.95 3.92 10.26
C LYS A 212 16.21 4.15 11.58
N GLY A 213 15.14 3.40 11.82
CA GLY A 213 14.30 3.51 13.01
C GLY A 213 15.05 3.29 14.33
N ILE A 214 16.07 2.43 14.31
CA ILE A 214 16.84 2.09 15.51
C ILE A 214 17.95 3.12 15.83
N ARG A 215 18.26 4.03 14.90
CA ARG A 215 19.28 5.07 15.11
C ARG A 215 18.70 6.26 15.87
N SER A 216 19.54 6.94 16.64
CA SER A 216 19.19 8.25 17.20
C SER A 216 19.14 9.31 16.11
N ASN A 217 18.23 10.26 16.23
CA ASN A 217 18.25 11.47 15.40
C ASN A 217 19.39 12.43 15.79
N ASP A 218 19.51 13.56 15.08
CA ASP A 218 20.54 14.59 15.31
C ASP A 218 20.52 15.18 16.74
N PHE A 219 19.44 14.97 17.49
CA PHE A 219 19.27 15.39 18.88
C PHE A 219 19.50 14.26 19.89
N GLY A 220 20.01 13.11 19.46
CA GLY A 220 20.26 11.94 20.32
C GLY A 220 18.99 11.20 20.76
N LYS A 221 17.83 11.47 20.16
CA LYS A 221 16.56 10.81 20.50
C LYS A 221 16.29 9.63 19.58
N TYR A 222 15.93 8.50 20.17
CA TYR A 222 15.52 7.30 19.46
C TYR A 222 14.04 7.35 19.05
N SER A 223 13.66 6.54 18.06
CA SER A 223 12.28 6.36 17.64
C SER A 223 11.40 5.88 18.79
N LYS A 224 10.12 6.26 18.76
CA LYS A 224 9.11 5.74 19.69
C LYS A 224 8.88 4.25 19.41
N GLU A 225 8.55 3.48 20.43
CA GLU A 225 8.18 2.06 20.33
C GLU A 225 7.07 1.82 19.30
N ALA A 226 6.03 2.66 19.32
CA ALA A 226 4.91 2.61 18.37
C ALA A 226 5.34 2.67 16.89
N PHE A 227 6.48 3.31 16.57
CA PHE A 227 6.99 3.32 15.20
C PHE A 227 7.51 1.93 14.80
N ILE A 228 8.34 1.32 15.64
CA ILE A 228 8.92 -0.01 15.39
C ILE A 228 7.82 -1.06 15.40
N HIS A 229 6.86 -0.94 16.32
CA HIS A 229 5.68 -1.79 16.39
C HIS A 229 4.91 -1.77 15.08
N ASN A 230 4.46 -0.60 14.61
CA ASN A 230 3.71 -0.52 13.35
C ASN A 230 4.52 -0.95 12.12
N LEU A 231 5.85 -0.85 12.17
CA LEU A 231 6.71 -1.40 11.12
C LEU A 231 6.66 -2.93 11.10
N ILE A 232 6.63 -3.59 12.26
CA ILE A 232 6.55 -5.05 12.39
C ILE A 232 5.12 -5.55 12.18
N TYR A 233 4.14 -4.95 12.83
CA TYR A 233 2.72 -5.29 12.74
C TYR A 233 1.82 -4.09 13.11
N PRO A 234 0.74 -3.80 12.36
CA PRO A 234 -0.18 -2.69 12.67
C PRO A 234 -0.82 -2.79 14.08
N MET A 235 -0.70 -1.73 14.89
CA MET A 235 -1.28 -1.69 16.24
C MET A 235 -2.81 -1.67 16.23
N ARG A 236 -3.43 -2.26 17.26
CA ARG A 236 -4.88 -2.32 17.49
C ARG A 236 -5.63 -2.98 16.34
N ARG A 237 -5.07 -4.08 15.86
CA ARG A 237 -5.59 -4.88 14.74
C ARG A 237 -5.43 -6.36 15.04
N THR A 238 -6.24 -7.16 14.37
CA THR A 238 -6.14 -8.63 14.33
C THR A 238 -5.82 -9.10 12.92
N SER A 239 -5.39 -10.35 12.74
CA SER A 239 -5.15 -10.96 11.42
C SER A 239 -6.40 -10.97 10.53
N GLU A 240 -7.59 -10.97 11.12
CA GLU A 240 -8.87 -10.87 10.39
C GLU A 240 -9.08 -9.49 9.73
N GLU A 241 -8.41 -8.45 10.22
CA GLU A 241 -8.62 -7.06 9.81
C GLU A 241 -7.56 -6.54 8.83
N ILE A 242 -6.46 -7.28 8.63
CA ILE A 242 -5.33 -6.84 7.81
C ILE A 242 -4.96 -7.85 6.73
N GLU A 243 -4.58 -7.37 5.54
CA GLU A 243 -4.05 -8.23 4.48
C GLU A 243 -2.66 -8.78 4.88
N TYR A 244 -2.29 -9.96 4.37
CA TYR A 244 -0.96 -10.58 4.63
C TYR A 244 0.22 -9.64 4.34
N GLN A 245 0.10 -8.79 3.31
CA GLN A 245 1.13 -7.83 2.94
C GLN A 245 1.24 -6.63 3.89
N ALA A 246 0.31 -6.48 4.85
CA ALA A 246 0.25 -5.34 5.75
C ALA A 246 1.12 -5.51 7.02
N HIS A 247 1.83 -6.63 7.19
CA HIS A 247 2.75 -6.86 8.31
C HIS A 247 4.12 -7.38 7.86
N ASN A 248 5.13 -7.23 8.72
CA ASN A 248 6.52 -7.57 8.45
C ASN A 248 7.12 -8.56 9.47
N LEU A 249 6.32 -9.48 10.00
CA LEU A 249 6.77 -10.53 10.93
C LEU A 249 7.93 -11.38 10.40
N TRP A 250 8.10 -11.44 9.07
CA TRP A 250 9.26 -12.05 8.42
C TRP A 250 10.60 -11.42 8.82
N LEU A 251 10.61 -10.19 9.34
CA LEU A 251 11.79 -9.56 9.95
C LEU A 251 12.31 -10.42 11.11
N ILE A 252 11.40 -11.02 11.87
CA ILE A 252 11.75 -11.89 13.00
C ILE A 252 11.94 -13.31 12.45
N ASP A 253 10.86 -13.95 12.01
CA ASP A 253 10.87 -15.29 11.43
C ASP A 253 9.80 -15.41 10.34
N GLU A 254 10.15 -16.02 9.21
CA GLU A 254 9.25 -16.27 8.08
C GLU A 254 8.02 -17.08 8.48
N LYS A 255 8.16 -17.98 9.45
CA LYS A 255 7.08 -18.88 9.89
C LYS A 255 5.95 -18.13 10.59
N LEU A 256 6.25 -16.99 11.22
CA LEU A 256 5.26 -16.21 11.97
C LEU A 256 4.17 -15.63 11.06
N ALA A 257 4.44 -15.50 9.77
CA ALA A 257 3.47 -15.02 8.80
C ALA A 257 2.34 -16.04 8.53
N TYR A 258 2.47 -17.27 9.02
CA TYR A 258 1.51 -18.37 8.78
C TYR A 258 0.76 -18.81 10.03
N CYS A 259 0.83 -18.06 11.14
CA CYS A 259 0.07 -18.40 12.34
C CYS A 259 -1.44 -18.23 12.14
N ASP A 260 -2.23 -19.13 12.72
CA ASP A 260 -3.69 -19.17 12.57
C ASP A 260 -4.37 -17.86 12.97
N TYR A 261 -3.94 -17.27 14.09
CA TYR A 261 -4.51 -16.03 14.60
C TYR A 261 -3.44 -15.12 15.16
N ILE A 262 -3.55 -13.82 14.84
CA ILE A 262 -2.63 -12.78 15.32
C ILE A 262 -3.44 -11.60 15.87
N SER A 263 -3.05 -11.07 17.02
CA SER A 263 -3.59 -9.83 17.57
C SER A 263 -2.49 -8.92 18.11
N SER A 264 -2.58 -7.63 17.82
CA SER A 264 -1.53 -6.65 18.10
C SER A 264 -2.04 -5.46 18.90
N ASP A 265 -1.48 -5.21 20.09
CA ASP A 265 -1.93 -4.14 21.01
C ASP A 265 -3.43 -4.23 21.36
N VAL A 266 -3.97 -5.46 21.43
CA VAL A 266 -5.38 -5.77 21.72
C VAL A 266 -5.46 -6.55 23.04
N PRO A 267 -6.24 -6.07 24.04
CA PRO A 267 -6.53 -6.86 25.24
C PRO A 267 -7.26 -8.15 24.86
N PHE A 268 -6.96 -9.26 25.54
CA PHE A 268 -7.52 -10.57 25.19
C PHE A 268 -9.06 -10.57 25.07
N ASN A 269 -9.76 -9.88 25.98
CA ASN A 269 -11.22 -9.78 26.05
C ASN A 269 -11.78 -8.49 25.42
N ASN A 270 -10.97 -7.70 24.71
CA ASN A 270 -11.29 -6.35 24.23
C ASN A 270 -11.65 -5.31 25.31
N ASP A 271 -11.41 -5.58 26.61
CA ASP A 271 -11.55 -4.57 27.66
C ASP A 271 -10.31 -3.68 27.72
N SER A 272 -10.48 -2.40 27.41
CA SER A 272 -9.42 -1.37 27.44
C SER A 272 -8.73 -1.19 28.80
N LYS A 273 -9.29 -1.74 29.89
CA LYS A 273 -8.72 -1.66 31.25
C LYS A 273 -7.78 -2.82 31.59
N GLU A 274 -7.81 -3.89 30.81
CA GLU A 274 -6.94 -5.06 31.00
C GLU A 274 -5.58 -4.86 30.32
N GLY A 275 -4.58 -5.60 30.80
CA GLY A 275 -3.26 -5.66 30.16
C GLY A 275 -3.36 -6.24 28.74
N ARG A 276 -2.49 -5.79 27.85
CA ARG A 276 -2.46 -6.17 26.43
C ARG A 276 -1.03 -6.46 25.97
N PRO A 277 -0.76 -7.62 25.36
CA PRO A 277 0.54 -7.88 24.76
C PRO A 277 0.73 -7.04 23.49
N ASP A 278 1.97 -6.75 23.13
CA ASP A 278 2.26 -6.03 21.90
C ASP A 278 1.91 -6.86 20.67
N LEU A 279 2.19 -8.15 20.70
CA LEU A 279 1.71 -9.13 19.72
C LEU A 279 1.44 -10.48 20.38
N LEU A 280 0.32 -11.10 20.03
CA LEU A 280 -0.05 -12.46 20.40
C LEU A 280 -0.34 -13.24 19.13
N LEU A 281 0.28 -14.40 18.98
CA LEU A 281 -0.01 -15.35 17.91
C LEU A 281 -0.45 -16.66 18.54
N LEU A 282 -1.54 -17.21 18.03
CA LEU A 282 -2.09 -18.50 18.44
C LEU A 282 -1.98 -19.44 17.24
N ASP A 283 -1.41 -20.63 17.48
CA ASP A 283 -1.15 -21.60 16.42
C ASP A 283 -1.58 -23.01 16.87
N SER A 284 -2.28 -23.73 15.99
CA SER A 284 -2.79 -25.07 16.26
C SER A 284 -2.03 -26.13 15.46
N PRO A 285 -1.68 -27.28 16.07
CA PRO A 285 -0.91 -28.33 15.40
C PRO A 285 -1.68 -29.04 14.28
N VAL A 286 -2.98 -28.77 14.12
CA VAL A 286 -3.80 -29.30 13.02
C VAL A 286 -3.87 -28.23 11.93
N ALA A 287 -3.20 -28.50 10.81
CA ALA A 287 -3.13 -27.63 9.64
C ALA A 287 -4.50 -27.50 8.91
N VAL A 288 -5.47 -26.85 9.55
CA VAL A 288 -6.74 -26.41 8.97
C VAL A 288 -6.97 -24.96 9.38
N SER A 289 -6.92 -24.11 8.36
CA SER A 289 -6.99 -22.64 8.26
C SER A 289 -8.00 -21.92 9.14
N ASP A 290 -7.66 -20.67 9.51
CA ASP A 290 -8.58 -19.55 9.81
C ASP A 290 -9.80 -19.86 10.71
N GLU A 291 -9.68 -20.81 11.64
CA GLU A 291 -10.80 -21.12 12.54
C GLU A 291 -10.82 -20.16 13.73
N GLU A 292 -11.95 -19.45 13.88
CA GLU A 292 -12.31 -18.73 15.11
C GLU A 292 -12.09 -19.62 16.35
N ASN A 293 -11.83 -19.02 17.50
CA ASN A 293 -11.65 -19.77 18.74
C ASN A 293 -12.88 -20.65 19.06
N THR A 294 -12.72 -21.95 18.86
CA THR A 294 -13.74 -22.98 19.15
C THR A 294 -13.73 -23.45 20.59
N GLY A 295 -12.81 -22.95 21.43
CA GLY A 295 -12.54 -23.47 22.77
C GLY A 295 -11.70 -24.75 22.76
N ARG A 296 -10.98 -25.00 21.65
CA ARG A 296 -9.94 -26.02 21.51
C ARG A 296 -8.66 -25.59 22.24
N GLU A 297 -7.81 -26.55 22.55
CA GLU A 297 -6.49 -26.29 23.13
C GLU A 297 -5.51 -25.87 22.03
N TYR A 298 -4.77 -24.78 22.26
CA TYR A 298 -3.70 -24.35 21.35
C TYR A 298 -2.43 -25.15 21.62
N GLY A 299 -1.77 -25.64 20.56
CA GLY A 299 -0.50 -26.36 20.70
C GLY A 299 0.67 -25.40 20.91
N THR A 300 0.63 -24.25 20.25
CA THR A 300 1.67 -23.23 20.33
C THR A 300 1.04 -21.86 20.56
N ILE A 301 1.63 -21.09 21.47
CA ILE A 301 1.28 -19.68 21.69
C ILE A 301 2.56 -18.87 21.67
N ILE A 302 2.57 -17.78 20.90
CA ILE A 302 3.72 -16.88 20.75
C ILE A 302 3.32 -15.50 21.25
N ILE A 303 4.16 -14.90 22.09
CA ILE A 303 3.96 -13.55 22.63
C ILE A 303 5.19 -12.71 22.29
N PHE A 304 4.97 -11.51 21.78
CA PHE A 304 6.01 -10.51 21.63
C PHE A 304 5.78 -9.35 22.58
N GLU A 305 6.90 -8.85 23.12
CA GLU A 305 6.97 -7.58 23.82
C GLU A 305 8.07 -6.75 23.15
N LEU A 306 7.70 -5.59 22.63
CA LEU A 306 8.59 -4.67 21.94
C LEU A 306 9.01 -3.56 22.90
N LYS A 307 10.25 -3.09 22.78
CA LYS A 307 10.69 -1.88 23.51
C LYS A 307 11.37 -0.92 22.58
N ARG A 308 11.21 0.39 22.84
CA ARG A 308 11.93 1.43 22.09
C ARG A 308 13.46 1.14 22.02
N PRO A 309 14.12 1.48 20.89
CA PRO A 309 15.57 1.31 20.76
C PRO A 309 16.34 1.98 21.90
N MET A 310 17.41 1.31 22.34
CA MET A 310 18.34 1.75 23.40
C MET A 310 17.68 2.11 24.73
N ARG A 311 16.52 1.51 25.06
CA ARG A 311 15.91 1.62 26.39
C ARG A 311 16.83 0.99 27.45
N ASP A 312 17.23 1.76 28.46
CA ASP A 312 18.13 1.33 29.55
C ASP A 312 17.65 1.79 30.94
N ASP A 313 16.34 1.93 31.12
CA ASP A 313 15.70 2.36 32.37
C ASP A 313 14.85 1.24 33.00
N TYR A 314 15.17 -0.03 32.71
CA TYR A 314 14.40 -1.17 33.21
C TYR A 314 14.51 -1.35 34.72
N THR A 315 13.39 -1.77 35.32
CA THR A 315 13.30 -2.08 36.76
C THR A 315 12.75 -3.47 36.98
N SER A 316 12.81 -3.99 38.21
CA SER A 316 12.24 -5.30 38.55
C SER A 316 10.70 -5.35 38.44
N SER A 317 10.03 -4.23 38.25
CA SER A 317 8.58 -4.14 38.06
C SER A 317 8.17 -3.64 36.67
N ASP A 318 9.15 -3.24 35.84
CA ASP A 318 8.91 -2.75 34.48
C ASP A 318 10.07 -3.20 33.59
N ASN A 319 9.87 -4.36 32.97
CA ASN A 319 10.78 -4.96 32.01
C ASN A 319 10.03 -5.96 31.12
N PRO A 320 10.54 -6.23 29.90
CA PRO A 320 9.83 -7.08 28.95
C PRO A 320 9.75 -8.54 29.38
N ILE A 321 10.69 -9.03 30.19
CA ILE A 321 10.72 -10.44 30.63
C ILE A 321 9.51 -10.71 31.54
N ASP A 322 9.36 -9.91 32.60
CA ASP A 322 8.25 -10.05 33.55
C ASP A 322 6.89 -9.79 32.88
N GLN A 323 6.82 -8.80 31.98
CA GLN A 323 5.59 -8.51 31.22
C GLN A 323 5.10 -9.72 30.41
N MET A 324 5.99 -10.39 29.66
CA MET A 324 5.62 -11.58 28.91
C MET A 324 5.30 -12.78 29.81
N MET A 325 6.05 -12.95 30.90
CA MET A 325 5.82 -14.02 31.88
C MET A 325 4.44 -13.90 32.53
N ASP A 326 4.03 -12.69 32.92
CA ASP A 326 2.70 -12.42 33.47
C ASP A 326 1.58 -12.81 32.51
N TYR A 327 1.73 -12.53 31.20
CA TYR A 327 0.76 -12.96 30.18
C TYR A 327 0.74 -14.48 30.02
N ALA A 328 1.91 -15.10 29.96
CA ALA A 328 2.07 -16.55 29.83
C ALA A 328 1.44 -17.31 31.00
N GLU A 329 1.62 -16.84 32.23
CA GLU A 329 1.02 -17.41 33.44
C GLU A 329 -0.51 -17.33 33.40
N LYS A 330 -1.08 -16.16 33.06
CA LYS A 330 -2.54 -16.00 32.91
C LYS A 330 -3.13 -16.96 31.87
N LEU A 331 -2.43 -17.17 30.74
CA LEU A 331 -2.85 -18.12 29.71
C LEU A 331 -2.80 -19.57 30.20
N LYS A 332 -1.78 -19.94 31.00
CA LYS A 332 -1.67 -21.27 31.61
C LYS A 332 -2.73 -21.54 32.67
N GLU A 333 -3.18 -20.51 33.38
CA GLU A 333 -4.29 -20.61 34.33
C GLU A 333 -5.67 -20.77 33.66
N ASN A 334 -5.76 -20.66 32.33
CA ASN A 334 -7.02 -20.74 31.57
C ASN A 334 -8.08 -19.71 32.02
N THR A 335 -7.65 -18.57 32.57
CA THR A 335 -8.52 -17.48 33.03
C THR A 335 -8.83 -16.46 31.94
N VAL A 336 -8.00 -16.43 30.90
CA VAL A 336 -8.07 -15.49 29.78
C VAL A 336 -9.16 -15.89 28.78
N LYS A 337 -9.98 -14.91 28.38
CA LYS A 337 -11.03 -15.06 27.37
C LYS A 337 -10.76 -14.17 26.17
N ASP A 338 -11.19 -14.62 24.99
CA ASP A 338 -11.17 -13.85 23.75
C ASP A 338 -12.26 -12.76 23.70
N LYS A 339 -12.30 -12.02 22.59
CA LYS A 339 -13.30 -10.97 22.29
C LYS A 339 -14.75 -11.45 22.31
N TYR A 340 -15.01 -12.74 22.15
CA TYR A 340 -16.33 -13.36 22.17
C TYR A 340 -16.66 -14.01 23.53
N GLY A 341 -15.78 -13.87 24.53
CA GLY A 341 -15.96 -14.41 25.87
C GLY A 341 -15.64 -15.90 26.00
N ARG A 342 -15.01 -16.52 25.00
CA ARG A 342 -14.53 -17.91 25.06
C ARG A 342 -13.11 -17.97 25.60
N THR A 343 -12.85 -18.94 26.48
CA THR A 343 -11.51 -19.14 27.06
C THR A 343 -10.51 -19.53 25.98
N ILE A 344 -9.33 -18.89 26.02
CA ILE A 344 -8.16 -19.33 25.25
C ILE A 344 -7.55 -20.50 26.02
N LYS A 345 -7.79 -21.73 25.56
CA LYS A 345 -7.39 -22.92 26.32
C LYS A 345 -5.95 -23.34 26.06
N THR A 346 -5.23 -23.62 27.12
CA THR A 346 -3.90 -24.24 27.11
C THR A 346 -3.92 -25.57 27.84
N SER A 347 -3.02 -26.47 27.45
CA SER A 347 -2.73 -27.73 28.13
C SER A 347 -1.30 -27.74 28.67
N ASP A 348 -0.97 -28.80 29.41
CA ASP A 348 0.40 -29.06 29.86
C ASP A 348 1.38 -29.19 28.68
N ASN A 349 0.89 -29.64 27.52
CA ASN A 349 1.68 -29.79 26.29
C ASN A 349 1.75 -28.50 25.46
N THR A 350 0.97 -27.47 25.78
CA THR A 350 1.04 -26.19 25.04
C THR A 350 2.42 -25.57 25.23
N GLN A 351 3.11 -25.33 24.10
CA GLN A 351 4.41 -24.69 24.05
C GLN A 351 4.24 -23.16 23.94
N LEU A 352 4.90 -22.44 24.85
CA LEU A 352 4.95 -20.98 24.81
C LEU A 352 6.29 -20.51 24.23
N TYR A 353 6.24 -19.53 23.33
CA TYR A 353 7.41 -18.82 22.80
C TYR A 353 7.26 -17.32 23.11
N LEU A 354 8.17 -16.76 23.91
CA LEU A 354 8.10 -15.39 24.40
C LEU A 354 9.29 -14.61 23.86
N TYR A 355 9.05 -13.61 23.02
CA TYR A 355 10.09 -12.84 22.34
C TYR A 355 10.11 -11.39 22.79
N ALA A 356 11.15 -11.00 23.50
CA ALA A 356 11.43 -9.60 23.79
C ALA A 356 12.23 -8.99 22.63
N VAL A 357 11.65 -8.05 21.89
CA VAL A 357 12.32 -7.36 20.78
C VAL A 357 12.84 -6.02 21.27
N CYS A 358 14.11 -5.98 21.68
CA CYS A 358 14.73 -4.83 22.31
C CYS A 358 16.26 -4.93 22.38
N ASP A 359 16.92 -3.78 22.46
CA ASP A 359 18.38 -3.75 22.64
C ASP A 359 18.80 -4.27 24.03
N ILE A 360 19.92 -4.99 24.04
CA ILE A 360 20.48 -5.61 25.25
C ILE A 360 21.30 -4.58 26.03
N THR A 361 20.61 -3.79 26.84
CA THR A 361 21.21 -2.71 27.66
C THR A 361 21.60 -3.18 29.06
N ASN A 362 22.35 -2.37 29.80
CA ASN A 362 22.91 -2.75 31.11
C ASN A 362 21.84 -3.12 32.13
N THR A 363 20.74 -2.37 32.17
CA THR A 363 19.61 -2.65 33.06
C THR A 363 18.89 -3.93 32.66
N LEU A 364 18.74 -4.23 31.35
CA LEU A 364 18.15 -5.48 30.90
C LEU A 364 19.01 -6.69 31.23
N ILE A 365 20.33 -6.61 31.00
CA ILE A 365 21.29 -7.68 31.35
C ILE A 365 21.20 -8.00 32.84
N ARG A 366 21.07 -6.99 33.71
CA ARG A 366 20.92 -7.20 35.16
C ARG A 366 19.66 -7.98 35.50
N ILE A 367 18.56 -7.75 34.79
CA ILE A 367 17.30 -8.48 34.98
C ILE A 367 17.41 -9.90 34.43
N ALA A 368 17.89 -10.06 33.19
CA ALA A 368 18.06 -11.35 32.53
C ALA A 368 18.96 -12.31 33.33
N ARG A 369 20.00 -11.79 34.00
CA ARG A 369 20.86 -12.56 34.91
C ARG A 369 20.12 -13.14 36.12
N LYS A 370 19.08 -12.47 36.64
CA LYS A 370 18.27 -13.01 37.75
C LYS A 370 17.49 -14.26 37.34
N TYR A 371 17.13 -14.35 36.06
CA TYR A 371 16.42 -15.47 35.46
C TYR A 371 17.35 -16.52 34.82
N ASN A 372 18.67 -16.39 34.98
CA ASN A 372 19.67 -17.29 34.40
C ASN A 372 19.59 -17.41 32.86
N PHE A 373 19.31 -16.30 32.17
CA PHE A 373 19.40 -16.27 30.71
C PHE A 373 20.82 -16.60 30.24
N CYS A 374 20.88 -17.39 29.17
CA CYS A 374 22.11 -17.72 28.45
C CYS A 374 22.28 -16.77 27.27
N GLU A 375 23.51 -16.30 27.02
CA GLU A 375 23.81 -15.54 25.81
C GLU A 375 23.82 -16.48 24.59
N THR A 376 23.31 -15.98 23.47
CA THR A 376 23.47 -16.63 22.17
C THR A 376 24.92 -16.53 21.69
N PRO A 377 25.40 -17.42 20.80
CA PRO A 377 26.80 -17.42 20.36
C PRO A 377 27.27 -16.13 19.67
N ASP A 378 26.35 -15.43 18.98
CA ASP A 378 26.63 -14.15 18.32
C ASP A 378 26.65 -12.96 19.31
N LYS A 379 26.20 -13.18 20.55
CA LYS A 379 26.02 -12.17 21.62
C LYS A 379 25.00 -11.07 21.29
N LEU A 380 24.18 -11.29 20.26
CA LEU A 380 23.13 -10.36 19.84
C LEU A 380 21.75 -10.76 20.40
N GLY A 381 21.68 -11.88 21.12
CA GLY A 381 20.47 -12.35 21.79
C GLY A 381 20.77 -13.03 23.13
N MET A 382 19.72 -13.25 23.92
CA MET A 382 19.76 -14.08 25.14
C MET A 382 18.54 -14.99 25.17
N TYR A 383 18.64 -16.16 25.77
CA TYR A 383 17.50 -17.08 25.87
C TYR A 383 17.43 -17.79 27.23
N TYR A 384 16.23 -18.22 27.60
CA TYR A 384 15.95 -18.97 28.81
C TYR A 384 14.75 -19.89 28.55
N TYR A 385 14.77 -21.09 29.13
CA TYR A 385 13.63 -22.00 29.07
C TYR A 385 13.06 -22.22 30.47
N ASN A 386 11.81 -21.80 30.65
CA ASN A 386 11.04 -22.04 31.85
C ASN A 386 10.24 -23.34 31.70
N ASN A 387 10.66 -24.38 32.40
CA ASN A 387 10.02 -25.70 32.38
C ASN A 387 8.67 -25.73 33.13
N VAL A 388 8.42 -24.84 34.07
CA VAL A 388 7.17 -24.83 34.87
C VAL A 388 5.98 -24.46 34.01
N ILE A 389 6.14 -23.47 33.14
CA ILE A 389 5.08 -23.02 32.22
C ILE A 389 5.31 -23.48 30.78
N ASN A 390 6.29 -24.35 30.52
CA ASN A 390 6.68 -24.78 29.19
C ASN A 390 6.91 -23.60 28.21
N ALA A 391 7.71 -22.62 28.65
CA ALA A 391 7.97 -21.40 27.89
C ALA A 391 9.45 -21.27 27.50
N TYR A 392 9.70 -21.12 26.20
CA TYR A 392 10.97 -20.65 25.68
C TYR A 392 10.92 -19.13 25.57
N ILE A 393 11.84 -18.44 26.22
CA ILE A 393 11.94 -16.97 26.21
C ILE A 393 13.23 -16.57 25.51
N GLU A 394 13.14 -15.64 24.57
CA GLU A 394 14.29 -15.10 23.85
C GLU A 394 14.24 -13.58 23.77
N ILE A 395 15.37 -12.95 24.05
CA ILE A 395 15.63 -11.53 23.84
C ILE A 395 16.33 -11.39 22.49
N LEU A 396 15.67 -10.73 21.55
CA LEU A 396 16.15 -10.46 20.21
C LEU A 396 16.53 -8.98 20.12
N SER A 397 17.82 -8.67 20.00
CA SER A 397 18.25 -7.30 19.71
C SER A 397 17.82 -6.86 18.31
N TYR A 398 17.68 -5.54 18.13
CA TYR A 398 17.41 -4.99 16.81
C TYR A 398 18.54 -5.29 15.83
N ASP A 399 19.79 -5.26 16.30
CA ASP A 399 20.96 -5.62 15.50
C ASP A 399 20.88 -7.08 15.03
N LYS A 400 20.49 -8.01 15.90
CA LYS A 400 20.27 -9.42 15.52
C LYS A 400 19.24 -9.55 14.39
N ILE A 401 18.08 -8.91 14.58
CA ILE A 401 16.99 -8.93 13.60
C ILE A 401 17.46 -8.39 12.25
N ILE A 402 18.19 -7.26 12.26
CA ILE A 402 18.71 -6.63 11.04
C ILE A 402 19.74 -7.53 10.37
N ASP A 403 20.70 -8.09 11.11
CA ASP A 403 21.77 -8.92 10.57
C ASP A 403 21.22 -10.21 9.97
N ASP A 404 20.39 -10.93 10.72
CA ASP A 404 19.81 -12.20 10.29
C ASP A 404 18.88 -11.98 9.08
N THR A 405 18.13 -10.87 9.07
CA THR A 405 17.27 -10.51 7.92
C THR A 405 18.07 -10.09 6.71
N THR A 406 19.13 -9.30 6.88
CA THR A 406 20.00 -8.88 5.77
C THR A 406 20.59 -10.11 5.09
N LYS A 407 21.18 -11.03 5.86
CA LYS A 407 21.77 -12.28 5.34
C LYS A 407 20.75 -13.17 4.64
N ARG A 408 19.55 -13.34 5.22
CA ARG A 408 18.46 -14.15 4.62
C ARG A 408 18.02 -13.64 3.25
N ASN A 409 18.10 -12.33 3.02
CA ASN A 409 17.59 -11.71 1.79
C ASN A 409 18.69 -11.27 0.80
N GLU A 410 19.97 -11.36 1.18
CA GLU A 410 21.11 -10.88 0.40
C GLU A 410 21.12 -11.43 -1.04
N ILE A 411 21.00 -12.75 -1.19
CA ILE A 411 20.95 -13.41 -2.51
C ILE A 411 19.76 -12.93 -3.35
N LEU A 412 18.63 -12.61 -2.71
CA LEU A 412 17.44 -12.11 -3.41
C LEU A 412 17.66 -10.67 -3.89
N PHE A 413 18.32 -9.84 -3.08
CA PHE A 413 18.69 -8.47 -3.44
C PHE A 413 19.70 -8.46 -4.59
N ASP A 414 20.75 -9.29 -4.50
CA ASP A 414 21.78 -9.43 -5.53
C ASP A 414 21.20 -9.86 -6.88
N LYS A 415 20.33 -10.89 -6.88
CA LYS A 415 19.68 -11.39 -8.10
C LYS A 415 18.79 -10.35 -8.78
N LEU A 416 18.27 -9.39 -8.02
CA LEU A 416 17.46 -8.29 -8.53
C LEU A 416 18.27 -7.02 -8.83
N GLY A 417 19.56 -7.01 -8.49
CA GLY A 417 20.44 -5.87 -8.68
C GLY A 417 20.04 -4.64 -7.85
N ILE A 418 19.40 -4.86 -6.69
CA ILE A 418 18.91 -3.78 -5.82
C ILE A 418 19.72 -3.62 -4.57
#